data_AF-A0A5K0XMU5-F1
#
_entry.id   AF-A0A5K0XMU5-F1
#
_cell.length_a   1.000
_cell.length_b   1.000
_cell.length_c   1.000
_cell.angle_alpha   90.00
_cell.angle_beta   90.00
_cell.angle_gamma   90.00
#
_symmetry.space_group_name_H-M   'P 1'
#
loop_
_entity.id
_entity.type
_entity.pdbx_description
1 polymer ?
#
loop_
_entity_poly.entity_id
_entity_poly.type
_entity_poly.pdbx_seq_one_letter_code
_entity_poly.pdbx_strand_id
1 'polypeptide(L)'
;VFQVFVDERGRFRNVLAEDLKALLNLYEASHLRFEGEHILKEAMDFTTHHLRESTTKSNNSDCTLAIQIAHALEIPLSRRMLRSEARNYIDLYERMPGHHSCLLKLAKLDFNNVQSLYQAEVKEMS
;
A
#
# COMPACT_ATOMS: atom_id res chain seq x y z
N VAL A 1 8.27 1.79 19.06
CA VAL A 1 7.23 2.60 18.36
C VAL A 1 5.83 2.03 18.59
N PHE A 2 5.51 0.82 18.11
CA PHE A 2 4.13 0.32 18.09
C PHE A 2 3.54 -0.12 19.45
N GLN A 3 4.33 -0.16 20.52
CA GLN A 3 3.89 -0.59 21.86
C GLN A 3 2.71 0.25 22.41
N VAL A 4 2.57 1.50 21.96
CA VAL A 4 1.46 2.38 22.39
C VAL A 4 0.10 1.95 21.81
N PHE A 5 0.08 1.02 20.85
CA PHE A 5 -1.13 0.55 20.17
C PHE A 5 -1.62 -0.81 20.66
N VAL A 6 -0.85 -1.50 21.52
CA VAL A 6 -1.19 -2.82 22.05
C VAL A 6 -1.83 -2.73 23.45
N ASP A 7 -2.63 -3.73 23.79
CA ASP A 7 -3.24 -3.91 25.11
C ASP A 7 -2.24 -4.54 26.11
N GLU A 8 -2.67 -4.73 27.36
CA GLU A 8 -1.86 -5.37 28.42
C GLU A 8 -1.49 -6.82 28.10
N ARG A 9 -2.18 -7.46 27.16
CA ARG A 9 -1.91 -8.82 26.68
C ARG A 9 -0.96 -8.82 25.48
N GLY A 10 -0.46 -7.66 25.06
CA GLY A 10 0.44 -7.49 23.93
C GLY A 10 -0.22 -7.66 22.57
N ARG A 11 -1.53 -7.43 22.45
CA ARG A 11 -2.28 -7.52 21.19
C ARG A 11 -2.74 -6.14 20.73
N PHE A 12 -2.77 -5.89 19.41
CA PHE A 12 -3.32 -4.64 18.90
C PHE A 12 -4.77 -4.44 19.34
N ARG A 13 -5.08 -3.21 19.77
CA ARG A 13 -6.43 -2.85 20.23
C ARG A 13 -7.42 -2.86 19.07
N ASN A 14 -8.54 -3.56 19.23
CA ASN A 14 -9.58 -3.68 18.19
C ASN A 14 -10.15 -2.34 17.69
N VAL A 15 -10.11 -1.28 18.49
CA VAL A 15 -10.51 0.08 18.07
C VAL A 15 -9.72 0.58 16.85
N LEU A 16 -8.52 0.04 16.62
CA LEU A 16 -7.69 0.39 15.46
C LEU A 16 -8.27 -0.14 14.14
N ALA A 17 -9.17 -1.11 14.18
CA ALA A 17 -9.82 -1.66 12.98
C ALA A 17 -10.82 -0.67 12.33
N GLU A 18 -11.18 0.41 13.02
CA GLU A 18 -12.07 1.45 12.50
C GLU A 18 -11.40 2.36 11.46
N ASP A 19 -10.07 2.55 11.55
CA ASP A 19 -9.29 3.33 10.59
C ASP A 19 -8.59 2.40 9.59
N LEU A 20 -9.29 2.07 8.51
CA LEU A 20 -8.77 1.19 7.46
C LEU A 20 -7.51 1.74 6.78
N LYS A 21 -7.33 3.06 6.72
CA LYS A 21 -6.14 3.66 6.12
C LYS A 21 -4.93 3.49 7.03
N ALA A 22 -5.08 3.74 8.32
CA ALA A 22 -4.02 3.46 9.30
C ALA A 22 -3.69 1.96 9.35
N LEU A 23 -4.71 1.11 9.28
CA LEU A 23 -4.56 -0.34 9.25
C LEU A 23 -3.77 -0.82 8.03
N LEU A 24 -4.08 -0.27 6.85
CA LEU A 24 -3.31 -0.53 5.62
C LEU A 24 -1.85 -0.08 5.75
N ASN A 25 -1.59 1.09 6.32
CA ASN A 25 -0.21 1.56 6.53
C ASN A 25 0.55 0.65 7.50
N LEU A 26 -0.10 0.19 8.57
CA LEU A 26 0.50 -0.75 9.53
C LEU A 26 0.76 -2.11 8.88
N TYR A 27 -0.15 -2.59 8.03
CA TYR A 27 0.04 -3.81 7.24
C TYR A 27 1.31 -3.71 6.39
N GLU A 28 1.46 -2.64 5.60
CA GLU A 28 2.63 -2.46 4.74
C GLU A 28 3.93 -2.34 5.55
N ALA A 29 3.90 -1.63 6.67
CA ALA A 29 5.05 -1.52 7.58
C ALA A 29 5.42 -2.87 8.21
N SER A 30 4.43 -3.73 8.52
CA SER A 30 4.66 -5.05 9.09
C SER A 30 5.39 -6.01 8.15
N HIS A 31 5.35 -5.77 6.83
CA HIS A 31 6.11 -6.53 5.83
C HIS A 31 7.58 -6.13 5.71
N LEU A 32 8.03 -5.11 6.45
CA LEU A 32 9.45 -4.72 6.58
C LEU A 32 10.15 -5.39 7.78
N ARG A 33 9.45 -6.29 8.45
CA ARG A 33 9.88 -6.97 9.67
C ARG A 33 11.12 -7.87 9.49
N PHE A 34 12.00 -7.88 10.48
CA PHE A 34 13.10 -8.83 10.67
C PHE A 34 12.73 -10.00 11.60
N GLU A 35 13.55 -11.05 11.59
CA GLU A 35 13.40 -12.17 12.53
C GLU A 35 13.50 -11.70 13.99
N GLY A 36 12.66 -12.26 14.87
CA GLY A 36 12.57 -11.86 16.29
C GLY A 36 11.64 -10.68 16.61
N GLU A 37 11.17 -9.93 15.61
CA GLU A 37 10.27 -8.79 15.83
C GLU A 37 8.80 -9.21 16.04
N HIS A 38 8.48 -9.70 17.24
CA HIS A 38 7.16 -10.24 17.57
C HIS A 38 6.00 -9.24 17.39
N ILE A 39 6.21 -7.97 17.73
CA ILE A 39 5.17 -6.95 17.62
C ILE A 39 4.74 -6.72 16.16
N LEU A 40 5.67 -6.76 15.21
CA LEU A 40 5.34 -6.62 13.79
C LEU A 40 4.73 -7.89 13.22
N LYS A 41 5.06 -9.07 13.77
CA LYS A 41 4.37 -10.31 13.40
C LYS A 41 2.90 -10.24 13.82
N GLU A 42 2.64 -9.81 15.05
CA GLU A 42 1.26 -9.64 15.53
C GLU A 42 0.53 -8.51 14.78
N ALA A 43 1.22 -7.42 14.42
CA ALA A 43 0.67 -6.37 13.56
C ALA A 43 0.24 -6.92 12.20
N MET A 44 1.08 -7.76 11.58
CA MET A 44 0.78 -8.39 10.29
C MET A 44 -0.46 -9.28 10.40
N ASP A 45 -0.55 -10.10 11.44
CA ASP A 45 -1.70 -11.00 11.65
C ASP A 45 -3.00 -10.21 11.90
N PHE A 46 -2.94 -9.21 12.79
CA PHE A 46 -4.06 -8.32 13.14
C PHE A 46 -4.58 -7.54 11.92
N THR A 47 -3.69 -6.86 11.21
CA THR A 47 -4.05 -6.05 10.05
C THR A 47 -4.57 -6.90 8.89
N THR A 48 -3.95 -8.07 8.63
CA THR A 48 -4.42 -8.99 7.58
C THR A 48 -5.85 -9.45 7.82
N HIS A 49 -6.18 -9.79 9.08
CA HIS A 49 -7.53 -10.21 9.45
C HIS A 49 -8.57 -9.13 9.17
N HIS A 50 -8.36 -7.93 9.72
CA HIS A 50 -9.32 -6.83 9.60
C HIS A 50 -9.42 -6.25 8.18
N LEU A 51 -8.32 -6.20 7.42
CA LEU A 51 -8.35 -5.76 6.03
C LEU A 51 -9.15 -6.73 5.15
N ARG A 52 -9.00 -8.05 5.32
CA ARG A 52 -9.83 -9.05 4.63
C ARG A 52 -11.29 -8.99 5.03
N GLU A 53 -11.56 -8.75 6.31
CA GLU A 53 -12.93 -8.57 6.78
C GLU A 53 -13.58 -7.34 6.11
N SER A 54 -12.83 -6.24 5.96
CA SER A 54 -13.31 -5.01 5.32
C SER A 54 -13.68 -5.21 3.83
N THR A 55 -12.94 -6.04 3.09
CA THR A 55 -13.24 -6.30 1.67
C THR A 55 -14.50 -7.14 1.47
N THR A 56 -14.89 -7.95 2.47
CA THR A 56 -16.12 -8.76 2.40
C THR A 56 -17.38 -8.01 2.81
N LYS A 57 -17.26 -6.94 3.62
CA LYS A 57 -18.39 -6.19 4.18
C LYS A 57 -18.78 -4.95 3.38
N SER A 58 -17.95 -4.50 2.44
CA SER A 58 -18.08 -3.18 1.81
C SER A 58 -18.97 -3.18 0.57
N ASN A 59 -20.09 -2.45 0.63
CA ASN A 59 -20.74 -1.80 -0.51
C ASN A 59 -20.15 -0.38 -0.64
N ASN A 60 -18.99 -0.30 -1.31
CA ASN A 60 -18.00 0.79 -1.36
C ASN A 60 -18.50 2.24 -1.28
N SER A 61 -18.05 2.97 -0.26
CA SER A 61 -18.12 4.44 -0.18
C SER A 61 -16.81 5.15 -0.59
N ASP A 62 -15.66 4.45 -0.66
CA ASP A 62 -14.40 5.01 -1.19
C ASP A 62 -13.68 3.99 -2.11
N CYS A 63 -13.83 4.18 -3.42
CA CYS A 63 -13.32 3.29 -4.45
C CYS A 63 -11.78 3.17 -4.41
N THR A 64 -11.09 4.24 -4.04
CA THR A 64 -9.61 4.30 -4.07
C THR A 64 -8.99 3.44 -2.98
N LEU A 65 -9.47 3.57 -1.74
CA LEU A 65 -8.92 2.83 -0.60
C LEU A 65 -9.18 1.32 -0.75
N ALA A 66 -10.36 0.93 -1.23
CA ALA A 66 -10.68 -0.47 -1.49
C ALA A 66 -9.70 -1.11 -2.51
N ILE A 67 -9.35 -0.38 -3.58
CA ILE A 67 -8.35 -0.82 -4.56
C ILE A 67 -6.97 -1.00 -3.89
N GLN A 68 -6.56 -0.05 -3.06
CA GLN A 68 -5.27 -0.14 -2.34
C GLN A 68 -5.21 -1.34 -1.40
N ILE A 69 -6.29 -1.59 -0.65
CA ILE A 69 -6.39 -2.73 0.27
C ILE A 69 -6.31 -4.06 -0.52
N ALA A 70 -7.07 -4.19 -1.60
CA ALA A 70 -7.04 -5.39 -2.43
C ALA A 70 -5.63 -5.65 -2.99
N HIS A 71 -4.97 -4.60 -3.50
CA HIS A 71 -3.63 -4.69 -4.05
C HIS A 71 -2.57 -5.04 -2.98
N ALA A 72 -2.69 -4.49 -1.77
CA ALA A 72 -1.84 -4.82 -0.61
C ALA A 72 -1.96 -6.27 -0.17
N LEU A 73 -3.19 -6.79 -0.12
CA LEU A 73 -3.45 -8.17 0.26
C LEU A 73 -2.98 -9.19 -0.79
N GLU A 74 -2.87 -8.78 -2.06
CA GLU A 74 -2.31 -9.63 -3.13
C GLU A 74 -0.78 -9.70 -3.01
N ILE A 75 -0.11 -8.55 -3.02
CA ILE A 75 1.34 -8.43 -2.84
C ILE A 75 1.60 -7.18 -2.00
N PRO A 76 2.30 -7.26 -0.86
CA PRO A 76 2.63 -6.08 -0.06
C PRO A 76 3.62 -5.19 -0.82
N LEU A 77 3.52 -3.88 -0.62
CA LEU A 77 4.33 -2.84 -1.26
C LEU A 77 5.83 -3.13 -1.18
N SER A 78 6.31 -3.67 -0.05
CA SER A 78 7.73 -4.01 0.14
C SER A 78 8.26 -5.07 -0.83
N ARG A 79 7.36 -5.81 -1.50
CA ARG A 79 7.68 -6.87 -2.47
C ARG A 79 7.31 -6.50 -3.91
N ARG A 80 6.74 -5.32 -4.14
CA ARG A 80 6.33 -4.89 -5.50
C ARG A 80 7.49 -4.27 -6.25
N MET A 81 7.49 -4.47 -7.58
CA MET A 81 8.44 -3.78 -8.46
C MET A 81 8.08 -2.29 -8.53
N LEU A 82 8.97 -1.45 -7.99
CA LEU A 82 8.74 0.00 -7.85
C LEU A 82 8.34 0.68 -9.17
N ARG A 83 8.93 0.26 -10.29
CA ARG A 83 8.63 0.85 -11.61
C ARG A 83 7.19 0.57 -12.06
N SER A 84 6.72 -0.66 -11.86
CA SER A 84 5.33 -1.04 -12.14
C SER A 84 4.37 -0.40 -11.14
N GLU A 85 4.75 -0.34 -9.86
CA GLU A 85 3.95 0.34 -8.83
C GLU A 85 3.79 1.83 -9.11
N ALA A 86 4.84 2.51 -9.57
CA ALA A 86 4.77 3.92 -9.94
C ALA A 86 3.69 4.17 -11.01
N ARG A 87 3.55 3.27 -12.00
CA ARG A 87 2.47 3.36 -13.00
C ARG A 87 1.09 3.27 -12.34
N ASN A 88 0.88 2.25 -11.52
CA ASN A 88 -0.38 2.02 -10.83
C ASN A 88 -0.75 3.21 -9.92
N TYR A 89 0.23 3.71 -9.17
CA TYR A 89 0.01 4.81 -8.23
C TYR A 89 -0.24 6.15 -8.93
N ILE A 90 0.37 6.41 -10.09
CA ILE A 90 0.06 7.61 -10.91
C ILE A 90 -1.43 7.65 -11.27
N ASP A 91 -1.98 6.52 -11.75
CA ASP A 91 -3.38 6.42 -12.15
C ASP A 91 -4.33 6.51 -10.95
N LEU A 92 -3.91 5.97 -9.80
CA LEU A 92 -4.66 6.08 -8.55
C LEU A 92 -4.64 7.51 -8.01
N TYR A 93 -3.48 8.16 -7.96
CA TYR A 93 -3.28 9.51 -7.43
C TYR A 93 -4.06 10.56 -8.21
N GLU A 94 -4.20 10.39 -9.52
CA GLU A 94 -5.06 11.24 -10.37
C GLU A 94 -6.55 11.21 -9.95
N ARG A 95 -7.02 10.06 -9.44
CA ARG A 95 -8.41 9.90 -8.97
C ARG A 95 -8.61 10.40 -7.54
N MET A 96 -7.53 10.61 -6.79
CA MET A 96 -7.62 11.05 -5.40
C MET A 96 -8.09 12.51 -5.31
N PRO A 97 -9.08 12.81 -4.44
CA PRO A 97 -9.46 14.18 -4.14
C PRO A 97 -8.26 14.96 -3.57
N GLY A 98 -8.05 16.18 -4.06
CA GLY A 98 -6.99 17.07 -3.54
C GLY A 98 -5.57 16.70 -3.96
N HIS A 99 -5.38 15.86 -4.98
CA HIS A 99 -4.05 15.58 -5.51
C HIS A 99 -3.36 16.86 -6.02
N HIS A 100 -2.05 16.93 -5.86
CA HIS A 100 -1.28 18.07 -6.34
C HIS A 100 -0.99 17.91 -7.84
N SER A 101 -1.55 18.81 -8.66
CA SER A 101 -1.42 18.78 -10.12
C SER A 101 0.04 18.80 -10.60
N CYS A 102 0.92 19.62 -10.01
CA CYS A 102 2.34 19.63 -10.33
C CYS A 102 3.03 18.29 -10.04
N LEU A 103 2.74 17.64 -8.91
CA LEU A 103 3.30 16.32 -8.58
C LEU A 103 2.82 15.25 -9.58
N LEU A 104 1.52 15.27 -9.92
CA LEU A 104 0.98 14.34 -10.91
C LEU A 104 1.63 14.54 -12.29
N LYS A 105 1.79 15.79 -12.72
CA LYS A 105 2.46 16.13 -13.99
C LYS A 105 3.92 15.68 -13.99
N LEU A 106 4.65 15.93 -12.91
CA LEU A 106 6.03 15.50 -12.75
C LEU A 106 6.15 13.97 -12.86
N ALA A 107 5.32 13.23 -12.11
CA ALA A 107 5.33 11.77 -12.11
C ALA A 107 5.02 11.19 -13.50
N LYS A 108 4.05 11.76 -14.24
CA LYS A 108 3.72 11.33 -15.61
C LYS A 108 4.88 11.58 -16.58
N LEU A 109 5.55 12.74 -16.49
CA LEU A 109 6.69 13.07 -17.36
C LEU A 109 7.89 12.16 -17.09
N ASP A 110 8.25 11.99 -15.82
CA ASP A 110 9.33 11.09 -15.40
C ASP A 110 9.07 9.65 -15.88
N PHE A 111 7.84 9.16 -15.67
CA PHE A 111 7.45 7.82 -16.11
C PHE A 111 7.61 7.66 -17.63
N ASN A 112 7.12 8.61 -18.42
CA ASN A 112 7.19 8.51 -19.88
C ASN A 112 8.62 8.62 -20.41
N ASN A 113 9.47 9.45 -19.78
CA ASN A 113 10.88 9.59 -20.16
C ASN A 113 11.66 8.29 -19.93
N VAL A 114 11.48 7.64 -18.79
CA VAL A 114 12.15 6.36 -18.53
C VAL A 114 11.58 5.25 -19.42
N GLN A 115 10.28 5.28 -19.72
CA GLN A 115 9.67 4.30 -20.63
C GLN A 115 10.19 4.42 -22.07
N SER A 116 10.43 5.64 -22.57
CA SER A 116 11.00 5.83 -23.91
C SER A 116 12.44 5.34 -24.01
N LEU A 117 13.24 5.52 -22.94
CA LEU A 117 14.58 4.95 -22.84
C LEU A 117 14.55 3.41 -22.92
N TYR A 118 13.71 2.76 -22.11
CA TYR A 118 13.57 1.30 -22.14
C TYR A 118 13.12 0.77 -23.51
N GLN A 119 12.25 1.49 -24.21
CA GLN A 119 11.83 1.13 -25.57
C GLN A 119 12.97 1.23 -26.58
N ALA A 120 13.90 2.17 -26.42
CA ALA A 120 15.09 2.27 -27.26
C ALA A 120 16.05 1.11 -26.98
N GLU A 121 16.34 0.85 -25.71
CA GLU A 121 17.23 -0.26 -25.28
C GLU A 121 16.72 -1.62 -25.77
N VAL A 122 15.41 -1.89 -25.67
CA VAL A 122 14.82 -3.14 -26.18
C VAL A 122 14.97 -3.27 -27.70
N LYS A 123 14.85 -2.16 -28.46
CA LYS A 123 15.04 -2.18 -29.91
C LYS A 123 16.50 -2.43 -30.29
N GLU A 124 17.46 -1.95 -29.51
CA GLU A 124 18.89 -2.20 -29.74
C GLU A 124 19.28 -3.66 -29.46
N MET A 125 18.56 -4.34 -28.57
CA MET A 125 18.78 -5.74 -28.23
C MET A 125 18.03 -6.74 -29.12
N SER A 126 17.16 -6.26 -30.03
CA SER A 126 16.35 -7.10 -30.94
C SER A 126 17.03 -7.28 -32.28
#